data_AF-A0A512NE87-F1
#
_entry.id   AF-A0A512NE87-F1
#
_cell.length_a   1.000
_cell.length_b   1.000
_cell.length_c   1.000
_cell.angle_alpha   90.00
_cell.angle_beta   90.00
_cell.angle_gamma   90.00
#
_symmetry.space_group_name_H-M   'P 1'
#
loop_
_entity.id
_entity.type
_entity.pdbx_description
1 polymer ?
#
loop_
_entity_poly.entity_id
_entity_poly.type
_entity_poly.pdbx_seq_one_letter_code
_entity_poly.pdbx_strand_id
1 'polypeptide(L)' 'MSKPLHADAEWDAGDLGCGELVLDLRKRLRAMPGGVLKVVARDIGASEDLPAWCRLTGNELLAHDPDTTSFWIRSRS' A
#
# COMPACT_ATOMS: atom_id res chain seq x y z
N MET A 1 12.25 0.15 -15.96
CA MET A 1 10.99 0.89 -16.20
C MET A 1 9.85 0.03 -15.66
N SER A 2 9.50 0.24 -14.39
CA SER A 2 8.38 -0.47 -13.75
C SER A 2 7.09 -0.05 -14.43
N LYS A 3 6.38 -1.00 -15.02
CA LYS A 3 5.11 -0.80 -15.72
C LYS A 3 4.15 -0.05 -14.78
N PRO A 4 3.47 1.03 -15.20
CA PRO A 4 2.50 1.70 -14.34
C PRO A 4 1.38 0.70 -14.07
N LEU A 5 1.35 0.16 -12.85
CA LEU A 5 0.23 -0.63 -12.38
C LEU A 5 -0.96 0.30 -12.30
N HIS A 6 -2.07 -0.12 -12.90
CA HIS A 6 -3.34 0.57 -12.75
C HIS A 6 -3.74 0.54 -11.28
N ALA A 7 -3.90 1.71 -10.68
CA ALA A 7 -4.43 1.86 -9.35
C ALA A 7 -5.86 2.38 -9.47
N ASP A 8 -6.81 1.69 -8.85
CA ASP A 8 -8.21 2.13 -8.75
C ASP A 8 -8.34 3.36 -7.84
N ALA A 9 -7.39 3.53 -6.91
CA ALA A 9 -7.29 4.69 -6.05
C ALA A 9 -5.84 5.02 -5.69
N GLU A 10 -5.57 6.28 -5.38
CA GLU A 10 -4.28 6.76 -4.89
C GLU A 10 -4.47 7.43 -3.51
N TRP A 11 -3.53 7.22 -2.60
CA TRP A 11 -3.51 7.82 -1.27
C TRP A 11 -2.09 8.23 -0.88
N ASP A 12 -1.87 9.52 -0.61
CA ASP A 12 -0.64 10.00 0.02
C ASP A 12 -0.79 9.90 1.54
N ALA A 13 -0.03 8.98 2.14
CA ALA A 13 0.05 8.79 3.59
C ALA A 13 1.17 9.63 4.23
N GLY A 14 2.01 10.28 3.42
CA GLY A 14 3.10 11.13 3.88
C GLY A 14 3.99 10.46 4.92
N ASP A 15 4.23 11.18 6.01
CA ASP A 15 5.05 10.76 7.15
C ASP A 15 4.20 10.12 8.27
N LEU A 16 3.02 9.58 7.94
CA LEU A 16 2.20 8.83 8.90
C LEU A 16 3.02 7.67 9.47
N GLY A 17 3.05 7.59 10.80
CA GLY A 17 3.75 6.50 11.48
C GLY A 17 3.17 5.14 11.14
N CYS A 18 4.03 4.11 11.20
CA CYS A 18 3.72 2.73 10.81
C CYS A 18 2.37 2.21 11.33
N GLY A 19 2.00 2.54 12.58
CA GLY A 19 0.73 2.10 13.18
C GLY A 19 -0.54 2.73 12.56
N GLU A 20 -0.55 4.03 12.31
CA GLU A 20 -1.72 4.72 11.72
C GLU A 20 -1.83 4.41 10.22
N LEU A 21 -0.69 4.32 9.54
CA LEU A 21 -0.59 3.94 8.13
C LEU A 21 -1.34 2.64 7.86
N VAL A 22 -1.01 1.56 8.58
CA VAL A 22 -1.63 0.24 8.34
C VAL A 22 -3.12 0.22 8.70
N LEU A 23 -3.55 1.01 9.68
CA LEU A 23 -4.96 1.10 10.08
C LEU A 23 -5.81 1.76 9.01
N ASP A 24 -5.38 2.89 8.47
CA ASP A 24 -6.10 3.58 7.40
C ASP A 24 -5.99 2.85 6.06
N LEU A 25 -4.83 2.26 5.76
CA LEU A 25 -4.66 1.35 4.63
C LEU A 25 -5.69 0.21 4.67
N ARG A 26 -5.85 -0.44 5.83
CA ARG A 26 -6.84 -1.50 6.03
C ARG A 26 -8.27 -1.02 5.80
N LYS A 27 -8.64 0.18 6.26
CA LYS A 27 -9.98 0.73 6.06
C LYS A 27 -10.25 0.96 4.58
N ARG A 28 -9.29 1.54 3.85
CA ARG A 28 -9.39 1.81 2.42
C ARG A 28 -9.51 0.51 1.61
N LEU A 29 -8.60 -0.44 1.82
CA LEU A 29 -8.63 -1.73 1.12
C LEU A 29 -9.93 -2.52 1.37
N ARG A 30 -10.47 -2.48 2.60
CA ARG A 30 -11.78 -3.08 2.90
C ARG A 30 -12.94 -2.45 2.14
N ALA A 31 -12.84 -1.17 1.75
CA ALA A 31 -13.86 -0.49 0.96
C ALA A 31 -13.75 -0.80 -0.55
N MET A 32 -12.68 -1.49 -0.99
CA MET A 32 -12.43 -1.84 -2.39
C MET A 32 -11.97 -3.31 -2.54
N PRO A 33 -12.83 -4.30 -2.24
CA PRO A 33 -12.47 -5.71 -2.41
C PRO A 33 -12.04 -6.00 -3.85
N GLY A 34 -10.84 -6.57 -4.03
CA GLY A 34 -10.24 -6.82 -5.35
C GLY A 34 -9.62 -5.60 -6.05
N GLY A 35 -9.78 -4.40 -5.51
CA GLY A 35 -9.19 -3.17 -6.07
C GLY A 35 -7.72 -3.00 -5.72
N VAL A 36 -7.01 -2.20 -6.51
CA VAL A 36 -5.60 -1.84 -6.33
C VAL A 36 -5.50 -0.41 -5.79
N LEU A 37 -4.91 -0.26 -4.61
CA LEU A 37 -4.60 1.04 -4.02
C LEU A 37 -3.11 1.34 -4.19
N LYS A 38 -2.80 2.52 -4.74
CA LYS A 38 -1.45 3.08 -4.68
C LYS A 38 -1.34 3.94 -3.42
N VAL A 39 -0.41 3.61 -2.54
CA VAL A 39 -0.11 4.38 -1.33
C VAL A 39 1.29 4.97 -1.42
N VAL A 40 1.42 6.28 -1.14
CA VAL A 40 2.71 6.96 -1.02
C VAL A 40 3.03 7.07 0.47
N ALA A 41 4.06 6.36 0.93
CA ALA A 41 4.46 6.35 2.34
C ALA A 41 5.95 6.68 2.42
N ARG A 42 6.28 7.86 2.96
CA ARG A 42 7.65 8.38 3.07
C ARG A 42 8.42 7.81 4.27
N ASP A 43 7.74 7.03 5.11
CA ASP A 43 8.34 6.34 6.24
C ASP A 43 9.33 5.24 5.78
N ILE A 44 10.48 5.17 6.44
CA ILE A 44 11.55 4.21 6.11
C ILE A 44 11.10 2.78 6.42
N GLY A 45 10.31 2.60 7.49
CA GLY A 45 9.78 1.31 7.93
C GLY A 45 8.72 0.74 6.99
N ALA A 46 7.98 1.59 6.28
CA ALA A 46 6.92 1.17 5.36
C ALA A 46 7.40 0.15 4.30
N SER A 47 8.66 0.25 3.87
CA SER A 47 9.25 -0.68 2.90
C SER A 47 9.37 -2.13 3.40
N GLU A 48 9.53 -2.33 4.71
CA GLU A 48 9.59 -3.64 5.35
C GLU A 48 8.24 -4.04 5.95
N ASP A 49 7.52 -3.08 6.52
CA ASP A 49 6.25 -3.29 7.21
C ASP A 49 5.09 -3.58 6.24
N LEU A 50 4.99 -2.88 5.10
CA LEU A 50 3.89 -3.09 4.15
C LEU A 50 3.90 -4.51 3.55
N PRO A 51 5.03 -5.07 3.08
CA PRO A 51 5.08 -6.45 2.62
C PRO A 51 4.69 -7.45 3.71
N ALA A 52 5.18 -7.26 4.95
CA ALA A 52 4.85 -8.13 6.08
C ALA A 52 3.35 -8.05 6.43
N TRP A 53 2.80 -6.84 6.49
CA TRP A 53 1.39 -6.58 6.73
C TRP A 53 0.49 -7.17 5.65
N CYS A 54 0.88 -7.04 4.37
CA CYS A 54 0.15 -7.63 3.26
C CYS A 54 0.06 -9.16 3.41
N ARG A 55 1.18 -9.82 3.72
CA ARG A 55 1.22 -11.27 3.98
C ARG A 55 0.33 -11.68 5.16
N LEU A 56 0.37 -10.92 6.27
CA LEU A 56 -0.44 -11.20 7.46
C LEU A 56 -1.94 -11.02 7.21
N THR A 57 -2.32 -10.04 6.40
CA THR A 57 -3.72 -9.72 6.11
C THR A 57 -4.27 -10.48 4.92
N GLY A 58 -3.42 -11.12 4.12
CA GLY A 58 -3.78 -11.77 2.86
C GLY A 58 -3.98 -10.80 1.69
N ASN A 59 -3.57 -9.54 1.84
CA ASN A 59 -3.50 -8.59 0.73
C ASN A 59 -2.24 -8.85 -0.10
N GLU A 60 -2.23 -8.39 -1.36
CA GLU A 60 -1.15 -8.67 -2.30
C GLU A 60 -0.41 -7.37 -2.64
N LEU A 61 0.88 -7.29 -2.30
CA LEU A 61 1.74 -6.18 -2.74
C LEU A 61 2.17 -6.46 -4.18
N LEU A 62 1.70 -5.64 -5.12
CA LEU A 62 1.95 -5.78 -6.56
C LEU A 62 3.26 -5.13 -6.99
N ALA A 63 3.58 -3.95 -6.45
CA ALA A 63 4.85 -3.27 -6.69
C ALA A 63 5.21 -2.30 -5.58
N HIS A 64 6.49 -1.93 -5.55
CA HIS A 64 7.07 -0.89 -4.73
C HIS A 64 8.04 -0.09 -5.60
N ASP A 65 7.93 1.23 -5.56
CA ASP A 65 8.81 2.19 -6.22
C ASP A 65 9.51 3.02 -5.12
N PRO A 66 10.82 2.78 -4.87
CA PRO A 66 11.56 3.46 -3.82
C PRO A 66 11.92 4.92 -4.18
N ASP A 67 11.98 5.29 -5.46
CA ASP A 67 12.26 6.67 -5.89
C ASP A 67 11.09 7.61 -5.54
N THR A 68 9.86 7.10 -5.63
CA THR A 68 8.63 7.84 -5.34
C THR A 68 7.98 7.43 -4.03
N THR A 69 8.60 6.52 -3.27
CA THR A 69 8.05 5.95 -2.02
C THR A 69 6.62 5.42 -2.18
N SER A 70 6.32 4.86 -3.35
CA SER A 70 4.97 4.43 -3.74
C SER A 70 4.84 2.91 -3.72
N PHE A 71 3.70 2.42 -3.22
CA PHE A 71 3.39 1.00 -3.10
C PHE A 71 2.03 0.72 -3.73
N TRP A 72 1.92 -0.35 -4.51
CA TRP A 72 0.66 -0.79 -5.11
C TRP A 72 0.19 -2.05 -4.39
N ILE A 73 -0.94 -1.98 -3.70
CA ILE A 73 -1.47 -3.07 -2.89
C ILE A 73 -2.86 -3.43 -3.41
N ARG A 74 -3.03 -4.69 -3.80
CA ARG A 74 -4.35 -5.26 -4.12
C ARG A 74 -5.04 -5.72 -2.85
N SER A 75 -6.26 -5.26 -2.66
CA SER A 75 -7.14 -5.75 -1.61
C SER A 75 -7.49 -7.21 -1.88
N ARG A 76 -7.46 -8.03 -0.83
CA ARG A 76 -8.01 -9.38 -0.90
C ARG A 76 -9.52 -9.30 -1.21
N SER A 77 -9.97 -10.17 -2.11
CA SER A 77 -11.38 -10.33 -2.46
C SER A 77 -12.18 -10.97 -1.32
#